data_AF-A0A7W7FJP4-F1
#
_entry.id   AF-A0A7W7FJP4-F1
#
_cell.length_a   1.000
_cell.length_b   1.000
_cell.length_c   1.000
_cell.angle_alpha   90.00
_cell.angle_beta   90.00
_cell.angle_gamma   90.00
#
_symmetry.space_group_name_H-M   'P 1'
#
loop_
_entity.id
_entity.type
_entity.pdbx_description
1 polymer ?
#
loop_
_entity_poly.entity_id
_entity_poly.type
_entity_poly.pdbx_seq_one_letter_code
_entity_poly.pdbx_strand_id
1 'polypeptide(L)'
;MHRVQARLVAATPGEWVDAIVLSADAASGSIRIRTFEEGHEVSLWNGAGGAAELRAGDPVALHERHHVLAIGSTRYNALLES
;
A
#
# COMPACT_ATOMS: atom_id res chain seq x y z
N MET A 1 1.06 8.47 8.58
CA MET A 1 -0.14 7.75 9.09
C MET A 1 -0.55 8.32 10.44
N HIS A 2 -1.85 8.44 10.73
CA HIS A 2 -2.37 8.94 12.02
C HIS A 2 -2.46 7.83 13.08
N ARG A 3 -2.36 8.17 14.38
CA ARG A 3 -2.33 7.19 15.49
C ARG A 3 -3.59 6.33 15.59
N VAL A 4 -4.76 6.87 15.26
CA VAL A 4 -6.02 6.10 15.27
C VAL A 4 -5.99 5.01 14.20
N GLN A 5 -5.55 5.35 12.98
CA GLN A 5 -5.41 4.40 11.87
C GLN A 5 -4.38 3.30 12.19
N ALA A 6 -3.30 3.65 12.93
CA ALA A 6 -2.35 2.68 13.48
C ALA A 6 -3.03 1.57 14.26
N ARG A 7 -3.91 1.99 15.17
CA ARG A 7 -4.57 1.11 16.14
C ARG A 7 -5.61 0.23 15.45
N LEU A 8 -6.34 0.78 14.47
CA LEU A 8 -7.31 0.03 13.69
C LEU A 8 -6.63 -1.11 12.92
N VAL A 9 -5.60 -0.79 12.15
CA VAL A 9 -4.83 -1.78 11.38
C VAL A 9 -4.16 -2.83 12.27
N ALA A 10 -3.68 -2.44 13.45
CA ALA A 10 -3.11 -3.38 14.41
C ALA A 10 -4.16 -4.32 15.04
N ALA A 11 -5.43 -3.89 15.11
CA ALA A 11 -6.53 -4.69 15.64
C ALA A 11 -7.10 -5.68 14.61
N THR A 12 -6.78 -5.52 13.32
CA THR A 12 -7.28 -6.36 12.22
C THR A 12 -6.14 -6.96 11.39
N PRO A 13 -5.23 -7.75 12.02
CA PRO A 13 -4.04 -8.26 11.35
C PRO A 13 -4.34 -9.27 10.23
N GLY A 14 -5.53 -9.87 10.18
CA GLY A 14 -5.94 -10.80 9.13
C GLY A 14 -6.50 -10.15 7.87
N GLU A 15 -6.58 -8.81 7.80
CA GLU A 15 -7.17 -8.09 6.66
C GLU A 15 -6.11 -7.46 5.73
N TRP A 16 -4.84 -7.84 5.91
CA TRP A 16 -3.79 -7.46 4.98
C TRP A 16 -3.85 -8.33 3.74
N VAL A 17 -3.77 -7.68 2.57
CA VAL A 17 -3.66 -8.32 1.27
C VAL A 17 -2.24 -8.15 0.77
N ASP A 18 -1.50 -9.25 0.65
CA ASP A 18 -0.16 -9.23 0.09
C ASP A 18 -0.22 -8.95 -1.42
N ALA A 19 0.74 -8.18 -1.90
CA ALA A 19 0.83 -7.76 -3.28
C ALA A 19 2.27 -7.54 -3.75
N ILE A 20 2.43 -7.40 -5.05
CA ILE A 20 3.67 -7.06 -5.72
C ILE A 20 3.55 -5.70 -6.40
N VAL A 21 4.56 -4.86 -6.30
CA VAL A 21 4.58 -3.59 -7.04
C VAL A 21 4.74 -3.85 -8.54
N LEU A 22 3.87 -3.26 -9.35
CA LEU A 22 3.97 -3.23 -10.80
C LEU A 22 4.75 -1.99 -11.28
N SER A 23 4.48 -0.84 -10.67
CA SER A 23 5.14 0.43 -10.98
C SER A 23 4.96 1.42 -9.84
N ALA A 24 5.95 2.28 -9.61
CA ALA A 24 5.83 3.41 -8.70
C ALA A 24 6.46 4.65 -9.33
N ASP A 25 5.81 5.81 -9.18
CA ASP A 25 6.32 7.10 -9.62
C ASP A 25 6.47 8.04 -8.42
N ALA A 26 7.72 8.36 -8.09
CA ALA A 26 8.04 9.21 -6.95
C ALA A 26 7.59 10.66 -7.14
N ALA A 27 7.48 11.13 -8.39
CA ALA A 27 7.12 12.52 -8.68
C ALA A 27 5.62 12.78 -8.44
N SER A 28 4.75 11.88 -8.90
CA SER A 28 3.31 11.96 -8.67
C SER A 28 2.87 11.34 -7.33
N GLY A 29 3.62 10.38 -6.80
CA GLY A 29 3.20 9.56 -5.65
C GLY A 29 2.32 8.36 -6.04
N SER A 30 2.12 8.11 -7.34
CA SER A 30 1.33 6.99 -7.83
C SER A 30 2.06 5.66 -7.69
N ILE A 31 1.32 4.62 -7.29
CA ILE A 31 1.80 3.25 -7.11
C ILE A 31 0.75 2.33 -7.72
N ARG A 32 1.17 1.37 -8.55
CA ARG A 32 0.34 0.24 -8.94
C ARG A 32 0.89 -1.04 -8.35
N ILE A 33 -0.01 -1.83 -7.81
CA ILE A 33 0.30 -3.15 -7.24
C ILE A 33 -0.59 -4.21 -7.88
N ARG A 34 -0.20 -5.47 -7.75
CA ARG A 34 -1.04 -6.62 -8.06
C ARG A 34 -1.12 -7.54 -6.86
N THR A 35 -2.34 -7.85 -6.40
CA THR A 35 -2.55 -8.76 -5.26
C THR A 35 -2.12 -10.18 -5.61
N PHE A 36 -1.60 -10.93 -4.63
CA PHE A 36 -1.17 -12.32 -4.87
C PHE A 36 -2.33 -13.30 -5.01
N GLU A 37 -3.40 -13.13 -4.21
CA GLU A 37 -4.48 -14.11 -4.12
C GLU A 37 -5.36 -14.11 -5.37
N GLU A 38 -5.83 -12.93 -5.80
CA GLU A 38 -6.77 -12.79 -6.92
C GLU A 38 -6.11 -12.20 -8.18
N GLY A 39 -4.88 -11.71 -8.09
CA GLY A 39 -4.19 -11.08 -9.23
C GLY A 39 -4.76 -9.71 -9.61
N HIS A 40 -5.53 -9.08 -8.72
CA HIS A 40 -6.16 -7.78 -8.97
C HIS A 40 -5.12 -6.67 -9.01
N GLU A 41 -5.17 -5.85 -10.06
CA GLU A 41 -4.37 -4.63 -10.11
C GLU A 41 -5.07 -3.51 -9.33
N VAL A 42 -4.31 -2.87 -8.44
CA VAL A 42 -4.81 -1.78 -7.60
C VAL A 42 -3.93 -0.55 -7.85
N SER A 43 -4.57 0.55 -8.22
CA SER A 43 -3.94 1.86 -8.33
C SER A 43 -4.08 2.60 -7.00
N LEU A 44 -2.96 3.12 -6.52
CA LEU A 44 -2.84 3.79 -5.24
C LEU A 44 -2.13 5.13 -5.41
N TRP A 45 -2.50 6.10 -4.59
CA TRP A 45 -1.75 7.33 -4.41
C TRP A 45 -1.21 7.47 -2.99
N ASN A 46 0.06 7.85 -2.88
CA ASN A 46 0.71 8.17 -1.62
C ASN A 46 1.40 9.54 -1.65
N GLY A 47 0.92 10.47 -0.83
CA GLY A 47 1.53 11.81 -0.68
C GLY A 47 2.66 11.92 0.35
N ALA A 48 3.08 10.81 0.96
CA ALA A 48 4.05 10.81 2.06
C ALA A 48 5.44 10.28 1.66
N GLY A 49 5.69 10.13 0.36
CA GLY A 49 7.00 9.74 -0.19
C GLY A 49 7.23 8.22 -0.32
N GLY A 50 6.27 7.38 0.05
CA GLY A 50 6.41 5.92 -0.03
C GLY A 50 6.65 5.40 -1.45
N ALA A 51 6.17 6.11 -2.47
CA ALA A 51 6.44 5.76 -3.88
C ALA A 51 7.94 5.82 -4.24
N ALA A 52 8.73 6.67 -3.56
CA ALA A 52 10.17 6.79 -3.81
C ALA A 52 10.98 5.60 -3.29
N GLU A 53 10.41 4.78 -2.41
CA GLU A 53 11.06 3.60 -1.82
C GLU A 53 10.85 2.33 -2.64
N LEU A 54 9.94 2.35 -3.61
CA LEU A 54 9.46 1.16 -4.32
C LEU A 54 10.06 1.02 -5.71
N ARG A 55 10.28 -0.24 -6.10
CA ARG A 55 10.59 -0.69 -7.45
C ARG A 55 9.59 -1.77 -7.87
N ALA A 56 9.42 -1.93 -9.19
CA ALA A 56 8.65 -3.05 -9.71
C ALA A 56 9.24 -4.38 -9.22
N GLY A 57 8.37 -5.27 -8.72
CA GLY A 57 8.77 -6.53 -8.09
C GLY A 57 8.99 -6.45 -6.58
N ASP A 58 8.90 -5.27 -5.96
CA ASP A 58 8.99 -5.20 -4.49
C ASP A 58 7.71 -5.74 -3.83
N PRO A 59 7.83 -6.56 -2.77
CA PRO A 59 6.69 -7.04 -2.02
C PRO A 59 6.14 -5.93 -1.12
N VAL A 60 4.82 -5.83 -1.07
CA VAL A 60 4.08 -4.89 -0.23
C VAL A 60 2.82 -5.56 0.31
N ALA A 61 2.20 -4.98 1.33
CA ALA A 61 0.88 -5.41 1.78
C ALA A 61 -0.07 -4.22 1.83
N LEU A 62 -1.31 -4.40 1.37
CA LEU A 62 -2.36 -3.39 1.39
C LEU A 62 -3.41 -3.77 2.42
N HIS A 63 -3.72 -2.84 3.32
CA HIS A 63 -4.91 -2.94 4.16
C HIS A 63 -6.00 -2.07 3.54
N GLU A 64 -6.81 -2.66 2.68
CA GLU A 64 -7.78 -1.94 1.83
C GLU A 64 -8.77 -1.11 2.64
N ARG A 65 -9.45 -1.74 3.60
CA ARG A 65 -10.47 -1.09 4.44
C ARG A 65 -9.97 0.15 5.18
N HIS A 66 -8.69 0.15 5.57
CA HIS A 66 -8.09 1.23 6.34
C HIS A 66 -7.13 2.07 5.53
N HIS A 67 -7.03 1.87 4.20
CA HIS A 67 -6.26 2.73 3.31
C HIS A 67 -4.78 2.85 3.74
N VAL A 68 -4.13 1.72 4.02
CA VAL A 68 -2.71 1.67 4.43
C VAL A 68 -1.91 0.71 3.55
N LEU A 69 -0.80 1.20 2.99
CA LEU A 69 0.22 0.40 2.33
C LEU A 69 1.39 0.16 3.29
N ALA A 70 1.77 -1.10 3.48
CA ALA A 70 2.99 -1.48 4.19
C ALA A 70 4.14 -1.68 3.19
N ILE A 71 5.25 -1.00 3.45
CA ILE A 71 6.52 -1.11 2.73
C ILE A 71 7.57 -1.53 3.76
N GLY A 72 7.95 -2.82 3.73
CA GLY A 72 8.75 -3.41 4.82
C GLY A 72 8.07 -3.22 6.18
N SER A 73 8.78 -2.59 7.13
CA SER A 73 8.23 -2.25 8.46
C SER A 73 7.48 -0.93 8.51
N THR A 74 7.50 -0.14 7.44
CA THR A 74 6.94 1.22 7.41
C THR A 74 5.52 1.20 6.84
N ARG A 75 4.65 2.06 7.38
CA ARG A 75 3.24 2.15 7.01
C ARG A 75 2.89 3.52 6.46
N TYR A 76 2.28 3.52 5.30
CA TYR A 76 1.93 4.69 4.53
C TYR A 76 0.41 4.76 4.32
N ASN A 77 -0.17 5.96 4.43
CA ASN A 77 -1.55 6.15 4.00
C ASN A 77 -1.61 6.03 2.48
N ALA A 78 -2.59 5.31 1.94
CA ALA A 78 -2.75 5.11 0.52
C ALA A 78 -4.19 5.41 0.12
N LEU A 79 -4.40 6.30 -0.84
CA LEU A 79 -5.71 6.50 -1.46
C LEU A 79 -5.86 5.45 -2.56
N LEU A 80 -6.94 4.67 -2.53
CA LEU A 80 -7.27 3.76 -3.63
C LEU A 80 -7.94 4.56 -4.75
N GLU A 81 -7.46 4.36 -5.97
CA GLU A 81 -8.04 4.93 -7.18
C GLU A 81 -8.85 3.86 -7.90
N SER A 82 -10.11 4.18 -8.23
CA SER A 82 -11.07 3.31 -8.92
C SER A 82 -10.94 3.37 -10.43
#